data_AF-A0A7Y3L3C6-F1
#
_entry.id   AF-A0A7Y3L3C6-F1
#
_cell.length_a   1.000
_cell.length_b   1.000
_cell.length_c   1.000
_cell.angle_alpha   90.00
_cell.angle_beta   90.00
_cell.angle_gamma   90.00
#
_symmetry.space_group_name_H-M   'P 1'
#
loop_
_entity.id
_entity.type
_entity.pdbx_description
1 polymer ?
#
loop_
_entity_poly.entity_id
_entity_poly.type
_entity_poly.pdbx_seq_one_letter_code
_entity_poly.pdbx_strand_id
1 'polypeptide(L)'
;MVRTIYLLAINDLAERRRLIRQTLKGERWRIKGANGKSRKVTDREMVELAQKLRGWTKSVYRFGCAFTHLSDFHNHFAQNPFDGLSEYERFDVLAHMRQYHGGPESDNPNMNELSIYIPMVFRKISENLLCYVEHLERDEVGTAEYL
;
A
#
# COMPACT_ATOMS: atom_id res chain seq x y z
N MET A 1 1.01 -0.63 -5.72
CA MET A 1 0.27 0.43 -5.00
C MET A 1 1.11 1.67 -4.71
N VAL A 2 2.18 1.60 -3.89
CA VAL A 2 2.91 2.82 -3.40
C VAL A 2 3.44 3.72 -4.53
N ARG A 3 3.93 3.12 -5.64
CA ARG A 3 4.36 3.84 -6.84
C ARG A 3 3.23 4.58 -7.54
N THR A 4 2.05 3.97 -7.65
CA THR A 4 0.86 4.56 -8.26
C THR A 4 0.40 5.79 -7.49
N ILE A 5 0.35 5.67 -6.15
CA ILE A 5 0.04 6.79 -5.25
C ILE A 5 1.06 7.91 -5.39
N TYR A 6 2.35 7.57 -5.42
CA TYR A 6 3.42 8.56 -5.62
C TYR A 6 3.25 9.34 -6.92
N LEU A 7 2.92 8.65 -8.02
CA LEU A 7 2.66 9.30 -9.31
C LEU A 7 1.43 10.22 -9.25
N LEU A 8 0.34 9.77 -8.62
CA LEU A 8 -0.88 10.57 -8.48
C LEU A 8 -0.68 11.83 -7.62
N ALA A 9 0.26 11.81 -6.68
CA ALA A 9 0.63 12.98 -5.88
C ALA A 9 1.48 14.03 -6.64
N ILE A 10 1.98 13.71 -7.83
CA ILE A 10 2.73 14.66 -8.67
C ILE A 10 1.74 15.45 -9.52
N ASN A 11 1.58 16.74 -9.20
CA ASN A 11 0.69 17.64 -9.96
C ASN A 11 1.25 18.05 -11.33
N ASP A 12 2.58 18.02 -11.50
CA ASP A 12 3.21 18.24 -12.80
C ASP A 12 3.02 17.00 -13.70
N LEU A 13 2.07 17.09 -14.63
CA LEU A 13 1.76 16.00 -15.57
C LEU A 13 2.93 15.65 -16.48
N ALA A 14 3.79 16.61 -16.84
CA ALA A 14 4.96 16.32 -17.65
C ALA A 14 5.96 15.46 -16.86
N GLU A 15 6.20 15.80 -15.60
CA GLU A 15 7.06 15.03 -14.70
C GLU A 15 6.46 13.65 -14.40
N ARG A 16 5.16 13.57 -14.11
CA ARG A 16 4.44 12.32 -13.88
C ARG A 16 4.56 11.37 -15.07
N ARG A 17 4.23 11.85 -16.28
CA ARG A 17 4.35 11.06 -17.53
C ARG A 17 5.80 10.65 -17.79
N ARG A 18 6.77 11.51 -17.46
CA ARG A 18 8.20 11.16 -17.56
C ARG A 18 8.53 9.98 -16.65
N LEU A 19 8.12 9.99 -15.38
CA LEU A 19 8.36 8.87 -14.46
C LEU A 19 7.62 7.59 -14.87
N ILE A 20 6.39 7.69 -15.39
CA ILE A 20 5.66 6.55 -15.97
C ILE A 20 6.48 5.90 -17.09
N ARG A 21 7.01 6.70 -18.02
CA ARG A 21 7.88 6.18 -19.09
C ARG A 21 9.14 5.50 -18.54
N GLN A 22 9.73 6.02 -17.46
CA GLN A 22 10.86 5.36 -16.81
C GLN A 22 10.49 3.98 -16.27
N THR A 23 9.32 3.84 -15.64
CA THR A 23 8.80 2.53 -15.19
C THR A 23 8.67 1.56 -16.35
N LEU A 24 8.04 1.99 -17.46
CA LEU A 24 7.82 1.13 -18.63
C LEU A 24 9.13 0.69 -19.31
N LYS A 25 10.21 1.45 -19.12
CA LYS A 25 11.56 1.12 -19.62
C LYS A 25 12.42 0.35 -18.62
N GLY A 26 11.93 0.07 -17.42
CA GLY A 26 12.73 -0.54 -16.34
C GLY A 26 13.80 0.39 -15.76
N GLU A 27 13.67 1.70 -15.96
CA GLU A 27 14.62 2.70 -15.47
C GLU A 27 14.32 3.12 -14.02
N ARG A 28 15.37 3.53 -13.30
CA ARG A 28 15.21 4.12 -11.96
C ARG A 28 14.65 5.52 -12.04
N TRP A 29 13.64 5.80 -11.21
CA TRP A 29 13.07 7.13 -11.09
C TRP A 29 14.07 8.14 -10.55
N ARG A 30 14.10 9.29 -11.20
CA ARG A 30 14.93 10.42 -10.82
C ARG A 30 14.13 11.70 -10.95
N ILE A 31 14.20 12.60 -9.99
CA ILE A 31 13.53 13.92 -10.03
C ILE A 31 14.58 15.03 -9.92
N LYS A 32 14.26 16.25 -10.38
CA LYS A 32 15.14 17.41 -10.19
C LYS A 32 14.97 17.97 -8.78
N GLY A 33 16.07 18.15 -8.07
CA GLY A 33 16.09 18.87 -6.79
C GLY A 33 16.06 20.39 -7.00
N ALA A 34 15.87 21.14 -5.91
CA ALA A 34 15.83 22.60 -5.91
C ALA A 34 17.10 23.27 -6.48
N ASN A 35 18.23 22.56 -6.45
CA ASN A 35 19.51 22.98 -7.03
C ASN A 35 19.70 22.56 -8.51
N GLY A 36 18.63 22.10 -9.17
CA GLY A 36 18.66 21.60 -10.55
C GLY A 36 19.32 20.22 -10.73
N LYS A 37 19.93 19.64 -9.70
CA LYS A 37 20.59 18.32 -9.79
C LYS A 37 19.55 17.21 -9.76
N SER A 38 19.77 16.19 -10.59
CA SER A 38 18.95 14.99 -10.60
C SER A 38 19.27 14.09 -9.41
N ARG A 39 18.26 13.77 -8.59
CA ARG A 39 18.34 12.82 -7.49
C ARG A 39 17.44 11.61 -7.75
N LYS A 40 17.80 10.45 -7.22
CA LYS A 40 16.94 9.25 -7.30
C LYS A 40 15.73 9.43 -6.38
N VAL A 41 14.59 8.89 -6.80
CA VAL A 41 13.44 8.68 -5.91
C VAL A 41 13.67 7.35 -5.20
N THR A 42 13.55 7.35 -3.88
CA THR A 42 13.75 6.15 -3.04
C THR A 42 12.43 5.56 -2.60
N ASP A 43 12.43 4.25 -2.29
CA ASP A 43 11.24 3.60 -1.71
C ASP A 43 10.85 4.28 -0.40
N ARG A 44 11.83 4.70 0.42
CA ARG A 44 11.60 5.47 1.66
C ARG A 44 10.75 6.72 1.41
N GLU A 45 11.02 7.49 0.36
CA GLU A 45 10.23 8.68 0.05
C GLU A 45 8.79 8.34 -0.36
N MET A 46 8.61 7.26 -1.11
CA MET A 46 7.26 6.79 -1.48
C MET A 46 6.48 6.35 -0.24
N VAL A 47 7.16 5.71 0.71
CA VAL A 47 6.61 5.32 2.01
C VAL A 47 6.25 6.53 2.87
N GLU A 48 7.16 7.49 3.00
CA GLU A 48 6.93 8.71 3.78
C GLU A 48 5.74 9.51 3.22
N LEU A 49 5.57 9.53 1.90
CA LEU A 49 4.37 10.09 1.27
C LEU A 49 3.13 9.29 1.65
N ALA A 50 3.14 7.96 1.49
CA ALA A 50 2.00 7.11 1.81
C ALA A 50 1.57 7.19 3.29
N GLN A 51 2.52 7.40 4.22
CA GLN A 51 2.24 7.60 5.65
C GLN A 51 1.64 8.97 5.98
N LYS A 52 1.89 9.99 5.14
CA LYS A 52 1.27 11.32 5.25
C LYS A 52 -0.16 11.35 4.73
N LEU A 53 -0.48 10.45 3.79
CA LEU A 53 -1.85 10.24 3.33
C LEU A 53 -2.70 9.64 4.46
N ARG A 54 -4.00 9.93 4.44
CA ARG A 54 -4.95 9.51 5.49
C ARG A 54 -5.81 8.36 4.98
N GLY A 55 -6.50 7.67 5.89
CA GLY A 55 -7.47 6.64 5.50
C GLY A 55 -6.86 5.41 4.84
N TRP A 56 -7.37 5.07 3.65
CA TRP A 56 -7.14 3.78 2.98
C TRP A 56 -5.66 3.54 2.65
N THR A 57 -4.98 4.49 2.00
CA THR A 57 -3.60 4.30 1.57
C THR A 57 -2.66 4.00 2.73
N LYS A 58 -2.79 4.74 3.83
CA LYS A 58 -1.99 4.52 5.03
C LYS A 58 -2.31 3.16 5.66
N SER A 59 -3.59 2.81 5.73
CA SER A 59 -4.04 1.55 6.31
C SER A 59 -3.53 0.33 5.52
N VAL A 60 -3.65 0.34 4.18
CA VAL A 60 -3.12 -0.74 3.33
C VAL A 60 -1.61 -0.84 3.42
N TYR A 61 -0.89 0.27 3.50
CA TYR A 61 0.57 0.22 3.64
C TYR A 61 0.97 -0.49 4.94
N ARG A 62 0.34 -0.11 6.05
CA ARG A 62 0.59 -0.74 7.37
C ARG A 62 0.19 -2.22 7.37
N PHE A 63 -0.98 -2.54 6.81
CA PHE A 63 -1.40 -3.91 6.61
C PHE A 63 -0.36 -4.70 5.81
N GLY A 64 0.13 -4.17 4.68
CA GLY A 64 1.12 -4.84 3.84
C GLY A 64 2.43 -5.13 4.57
N CYS A 65 2.93 -4.19 5.38
CA CYS A 65 4.12 -4.40 6.22
C CYS A 65 3.91 -5.48 7.27
N ALA A 66 2.76 -5.49 7.96
CA ALA A 66 2.47 -6.53 8.94
C ALA A 66 2.22 -7.90 8.25
N PHE A 67 1.56 -7.90 7.09
CA PHE A 67 1.24 -9.10 6.33
C PHE A 67 2.49 -9.82 5.80
N THR A 68 3.58 -9.10 5.50
CA THR A 68 4.85 -9.76 5.14
C THR A 68 5.41 -10.61 6.28
N HIS A 69 5.14 -10.26 7.54
CA HIS A 69 5.54 -11.06 8.70
C HIS A 69 4.48 -12.12 9.08
N LEU A 70 3.24 -11.94 8.62
CA LEU A 70 2.22 -12.99 8.67
C LEU A 70 2.55 -14.19 7.75
N SER A 71 3.55 -14.04 6.86
CA SER A 71 3.84 -14.96 5.74
C SER A 71 4.40 -16.35 6.10
N ASP A 72 4.54 -16.68 7.38
CA ASP A 72 4.73 -18.08 7.84
C ASP A 72 3.45 -18.93 7.72
N PHE A 73 2.61 -18.61 6.72
CA PHE A 73 1.45 -19.40 6.31
C PHE A 73 1.82 -20.85 6.00
N HIS A 74 3.06 -21.20 5.65
CA HIS A 74 3.37 -22.59 5.34
C HIS A 74 3.24 -23.53 6.56
N ASN A 75 3.27 -23.00 7.80
CA ASN A 75 3.14 -23.78 9.04
C ASN A 75 1.86 -23.46 9.84
N HIS A 76 0.86 -22.84 9.21
CA HIS A 76 -0.37 -22.41 9.87
C HIS A 76 -1.22 -23.54 10.49
N PHE A 77 -0.98 -24.79 10.09
CA PHE A 77 -1.61 -25.97 10.70
C PHE A 77 -1.00 -26.33 12.06
N ALA A 78 0.23 -25.88 12.36
CA ALA A 78 0.92 -26.17 13.61
C ALA A 78 0.96 -24.98 14.58
N GLN A 79 0.91 -23.75 14.07
CA GLN A 79 0.98 -22.51 14.88
C GLN A 79 0.10 -21.42 14.30
N ASN A 80 -0.43 -20.54 15.15
CA ASN A 80 -1.16 -19.38 14.68
C ASN A 80 -0.17 -18.35 14.10
N PRO A 81 -0.26 -17.96 12.82
CA PRO A 81 0.61 -16.94 12.22
C PRO A 81 0.51 -15.57 12.91
N PHE A 82 -0.58 -15.29 13.62
CA PHE A 82 -0.68 -14.09 14.46
C PHE A 82 0.29 -14.10 15.64
N ASP A 83 0.72 -15.28 16.11
CA ASP A 83 1.63 -15.38 17.25
C ASP A 83 3.01 -14.79 16.94
N GLY A 84 3.44 -14.86 15.67
CA GLY A 84 4.70 -14.29 15.19
C GLY A 84 4.69 -12.77 14.99
N LEU A 85 3.53 -12.12 15.11
CA LEU A 85 3.40 -10.68 14.95
C LEU A 85 3.63 -9.94 16.27
N SER A 86 4.31 -8.81 16.22
CA SER A 86 4.35 -7.84 17.32
C SER A 86 2.97 -7.25 17.60
N GLU A 87 2.76 -6.68 18.79
CA GLU A 87 1.48 -6.06 19.16
C GLU A 87 1.04 -4.97 18.16
N TYR A 88 1.99 -4.18 17.65
CA TYR A 88 1.71 -3.13 16.66
C TYR A 88 1.25 -3.70 15.32
N GLU A 89 1.83 -4.81 14.89
CA GLU A 89 1.47 -5.47 13.64
C GLU A 89 0.12 -6.16 13.73
N ARG A 90 -0.16 -6.84 14.85
CA ARG A 90 -1.49 -7.39 15.14
C ARG A 90 -2.54 -6.28 15.10
N PHE A 91 -2.27 -5.16 15.76
CA PHE A 91 -3.14 -4.00 15.74
C PHE A 91 -3.38 -3.48 14.32
N ASP A 92 -2.33 -3.25 13.53
CA ASP A 92 -2.46 -2.70 12.18
C ASP A 92 -3.24 -3.66 11.24
N VAL A 93 -3.04 -4.98 11.37
CA VAL A 93 -3.81 -5.99 10.62
C VAL A 93 -5.29 -5.97 11.03
N LEU A 94 -5.59 -6.08 12.32
CA LEU A 94 -6.96 -6.12 12.82
C LEU A 94 -7.72 -4.82 12.54
N ALA A 95 -7.07 -3.67 12.75
CA ALA A 95 -7.64 -2.37 12.46
C ALA A 95 -8.02 -2.26 10.99
N HIS A 96 -7.14 -2.69 10.06
CA HIS A 96 -7.44 -2.70 8.64
C HIS A 96 -8.64 -3.60 8.31
N MET A 97 -8.59 -4.86 8.75
CA MET A 97 -9.62 -5.84 8.40
C MET A 97 -10.98 -5.43 8.97
N ARG A 98 -11.05 -4.98 10.23
CA ARG A 98 -12.30 -4.52 10.86
C ARG A 98 -12.84 -3.26 10.21
N GLN A 99 -11.98 -2.27 9.94
CA GLN A 99 -12.41 -1.00 9.36
C GLN A 99 -12.99 -1.17 7.94
N TYR A 100 -12.41 -2.04 7.12
CA TYR A 100 -12.77 -2.13 5.70
C TYR A 100 -13.54 -3.39 5.30
N HIS A 101 -13.57 -4.41 6.16
CA HIS A 101 -14.14 -5.73 5.88
C HIS A 101 -14.99 -6.30 7.03
N GLY A 102 -15.11 -5.58 8.16
CA GLY A 102 -16.05 -5.92 9.24
C GLY A 102 -15.61 -7.02 10.20
N GLY A 103 -14.36 -7.48 10.15
CA GLY A 103 -13.85 -8.49 11.09
C GLY A 103 -12.39 -8.83 10.80
N PRO A 104 -11.78 -9.79 11.52
CA PRO A 104 -12.39 -10.67 12.53
C PRO A 104 -12.71 -9.96 13.86
N GLU A 105 -13.64 -10.50 14.64
CA GLU A 105 -14.06 -9.92 15.94
C GLU A 105 -13.02 -10.15 17.04
N SER A 106 -12.40 -11.33 17.08
CA SER A 106 -11.37 -11.68 18.05
C SER A 106 -10.11 -10.84 17.87
N ASP A 107 -9.46 -10.45 18.97
CA ASP A 107 -8.13 -9.81 18.99
C ASP A 107 -6.98 -10.82 18.80
N ASN A 108 -7.28 -12.11 18.82
CA ASN A 108 -6.31 -13.18 18.52
C ASN A 108 -6.95 -14.21 17.57
N PRO A 109 -7.32 -13.81 16.35
CA PRO A 109 -7.99 -14.69 15.41
C PRO A 109 -7.04 -15.82 14.97
N ASN A 110 -7.60 -17.01 14.77
CA ASN A 110 -6.86 -18.09 14.12
C ASN A 110 -6.94 -17.98 12.58
N MET A 111 -6.28 -18.89 11.88
CA MET A 111 -6.23 -18.85 10.42
C MET A 111 -7.54 -19.17 9.73
N ASN A 112 -8.43 -19.94 10.36
CA ASN A 112 -9.76 -20.17 9.80
C ASN A 112 -10.54 -18.85 9.78
N GLU A 113 -10.47 -18.06 10.86
CA GLU A 113 -11.09 -16.73 10.92
C GLU A 113 -10.44 -15.78 9.90
N LEU A 114 -9.11 -15.71 9.86
CA LEU A 114 -8.40 -14.80 8.96
C LEU A 114 -8.62 -15.12 7.48
N SER A 115 -8.68 -16.41 7.13
CA SER A 115 -8.85 -16.89 5.75
C SER A 115 -10.13 -16.39 5.07
N ILE A 116 -11.15 -16.02 5.86
CA ILE A 116 -12.40 -15.44 5.36
C ILE A 116 -12.15 -14.02 4.83
N TYR A 117 -11.35 -13.23 5.55
CA TYR A 117 -11.16 -11.80 5.27
C TYR A 117 -9.98 -11.52 4.34
N ILE A 118 -8.93 -12.35 4.36
CA ILE A 118 -7.72 -12.15 3.53
C ILE A 118 -8.07 -11.99 2.02
N PRO A 119 -8.92 -12.84 1.41
CA PRO A 119 -9.32 -12.66 0.01
C PRO A 119 -10.05 -11.33 -0.24
N MET A 120 -10.85 -10.87 0.72
CA MET A 120 -11.57 -9.60 0.62
C MET A 120 -10.61 -8.40 0.63
N VAL A 121 -9.59 -8.46 1.49
CA VAL A 121 -8.51 -7.46 1.55
C VAL A 121 -7.78 -7.39 0.20
N PHE A 122 -7.32 -8.54 -0.32
CA PHE A 122 -6.63 -8.57 -1.61
C PHE A 122 -7.48 -8.08 -2.77
N ARG A 123 -8.77 -8.43 -2.79
CA ARG A 123 -9.72 -7.93 -3.79
C ARG A 123 -9.80 -6.41 -3.75
N LYS A 124 -10.04 -5.82 -2.58
CA LYS A 124 -10.17 -4.37 -2.43
C LYS A 124 -8.89 -3.61 -2.75
N ILE A 125 -7.72 -4.14 -2.37
CA ILE A 125 -6.41 -3.60 -2.79
C ILE A 125 -6.27 -3.61 -4.31
N SER A 126 -6.68 -4.70 -4.96
CA SER A 126 -6.58 -4.85 -6.41
C SER A 126 -7.53 -3.90 -7.14
N GLU A 127 -8.78 -3.79 -6.69
CA GLU A 127 -9.79 -2.86 -7.24
C GLU A 127 -9.35 -1.41 -7.09
N ASN A 128 -8.86 -1.01 -5.91
CA ASN A 128 -8.37 0.36 -5.69
C ASN A 128 -7.12 0.65 -6.53
N LEU A 129 -6.22 -0.33 -6.67
CA LEU A 129 -5.05 -0.19 -7.54
C LEU A 129 -5.47 0.02 -9.00
N LEU A 130 -6.47 -0.71 -9.49
CA LEU A 130 -6.99 -0.55 -10.84
C LEU A 130 -7.56 0.86 -11.03
N CYS A 131 -8.41 1.31 -10.12
CA CYS A 131 -8.95 2.67 -10.11
C CYS A 131 -7.84 3.74 -10.15
N TYR A 132 -6.79 3.59 -9.33
CA TYR A 132 -5.66 4.52 -9.34
C TYR A 132 -4.87 4.49 -10.66
N VAL A 133 -4.76 3.34 -11.32
CA VAL A 133 -4.14 3.26 -12.64
C VAL A 133 -5.01 3.95 -13.69
N GLU A 134 -6.33 3.76 -13.66
CA GLU A 134 -7.25 4.47 -14.57
C GLU A 134 -7.15 6.00 -14.40
N HIS A 135 -7.02 6.51 -13.18
CA HIS A 135 -6.79 7.94 -12.93
C HIS A 135 -5.47 8.42 -13.55
N LEU A 136 -4.40 7.61 -13.50
CA LEU A 136 -3.14 7.94 -14.17
C LEU A 136 -3.30 7.98 -15.69
N GLU A 137 -4.05 7.04 -16.27
CA GLU A 137 -4.31 6.98 -17.72
C GLU A 137 -5.14 8.16 -18.23
N ARG A 138 -6.03 8.70 -17.39
CA ARG A 138 -6.84 9.90 -17.67
C ARG A 138 -6.14 11.21 -17.31
N ASP A 139 -4.89 11.16 -16.83
CA ASP A 139 -4.14 12.30 -16.30
C ASP A 139 -4.90 13.10 -15.21
N GLU A 140 -5.75 12.42 -14.44
CA GLU A 140 -6.50 13.04 -13.35
C GLU A 140 -5.56 13.45 -12.22
N VAL A 141 -5.77 14.64 -11.67
CA VAL A 141 -4.99 15.11 -10.53
C VAL A 141 -5.72 14.69 -9.26
N GLY A 142 -5.14 13.75 -8.51
CA GLY A 142 -5.73 13.30 -7.26
C GLY A 142 -5.72 14.42 -6.23
N THR A 143 -6.86 14.69 -5.60
CA THR A 143 -6.90 15.44 -4.34
C THR A 143 -6.40 14.52 -3.23
N ALA A 144 -5.41 14.98 -2.45
CA ALA A 144 -4.76 14.20 -1.40
C ALA A 144 -5.72 13.69 -0.30
N GLU A 145 -6.97 14.14 -0.29
CA GLU A 145 -8.04 13.66 0.59
C GLU A 145 -8.65 12.32 0.16
N TYR A 146 -8.49 11.93 -1.11
CA TYR A 146 -9.09 10.71 -1.70
C TYR A 146 -8.06 9.62 -2.06
N LEU A 147 -6.77 9.89 -1.80
CA LEU A 147 -5.68 8.91 -1.84
C LEU A 147 -5.37 8.42 -0.43
#